data_AF-G4YL82-F1
#
_entry.id   AF-G4YL82-F1
#
_cell.length_a   1.000
_cell.length_b   1.000
_cell.length_c   1.000
_cell.angle_alpha   90.00
_cell.angle_beta   90.00
_cell.angle_gamma   90.00
#
_symmetry.space_group_name_H-M   'P 1'
#
loop_
_entity.id
_entity.type
_entity.pdbx_description
1 polymer ?
#
loop_
_entity_poly.entity_id
_entity_poly.type
_entity_poly.pdbx_seq_one_letter_code
_entity_poly.pdbx_strand_id
1 'polypeptide(L)'
;MLVLLIAALCRCHPVQTAKLLPRILSNTCLRLRDGHAKTTDACVVLVSALALYVVPCPVVTLPSGQPGASPCKQRGDSSIQQTFEAIAAVFAREANAVGEAATRCLCGLLHPVDFDGVSVPGPSTVLAHATRIHPFFKNLLADTVDKLDGSTMFATFSPLFLVLQSACQLAREAHEKASFVQLGGYFAPHIASIYEAIEDSFQCGPREDWMLRKRGMELLTMLLDIFALQDAAWCVAVDVAKEYFQSQLVRSLHDLDVQILDSA
;
A
#
# COMPACT_ATOMS: atom_id res chain seq x y z
N MET A 1 -4.04 -17.64 17.83
CA MET A 1 -3.26 -17.58 19.09
C MET A 1 -1.76 -17.47 18.84
N LEU A 2 -1.11 -18.41 18.15
CA LEU A 2 0.35 -18.35 17.93
C LEU A 2 0.82 -17.10 17.15
N VAL A 3 0.08 -16.69 16.11
CA VAL A 3 0.43 -15.50 15.30
C VAL A 3 0.45 -14.21 16.13
N LEU A 4 -0.58 -14.00 16.97
CA LEU A 4 -0.65 -12.84 17.88
C LEU A 4 0.44 -12.88 18.95
N LEU A 5 0.82 -14.07 19.44
CA LEU A 5 1.95 -14.20 20.36
C LEU A 5 3.25 -13.75 19.69
N ILE A 6 3.48 -14.14 18.44
CA ILE A 6 4.66 -13.68 17.67
C ILE A 6 4.59 -12.16 17.47
N ALA A 7 3.42 -11.59 17.17
CA ALA A 7 3.25 -10.14 17.07
C ALA A 7 3.60 -9.41 18.37
N ALA A 8 3.22 -9.97 19.53
CA ALA A 8 3.61 -9.43 20.83
C ALA A 8 5.14 -9.54 21.07
N LEU A 9 5.76 -10.64 20.64
CA LEU A 9 7.22 -10.81 20.69
C LEU A 9 7.96 -9.81 19.80
N CYS A 10 7.40 -9.42 18.65
CA CYS A 10 7.96 -8.36 17.80
C CYS A 10 8.10 -7.05 18.57
N ARG A 11 7.10 -6.71 19.39
CA ARG A 11 7.10 -5.50 20.22
C ARG A 11 8.03 -5.61 21.44
N CYS A 12 8.01 -6.73 22.15
CA CYS A 12 8.77 -6.89 23.41
C CYS A 12 10.24 -7.26 23.20
N HIS A 13 10.54 -8.03 22.16
CA HIS A 13 11.88 -8.59 21.87
C HIS A 13 12.25 -8.44 20.38
N PRO A 14 12.30 -7.21 19.85
CA PRO A 14 12.45 -6.96 18.42
C PRO A 14 13.76 -7.52 17.85
N VAL A 15 14.86 -7.43 18.60
CA VAL A 15 16.19 -7.90 18.16
C VAL A 15 16.26 -9.43 18.04
N GLN A 16 15.67 -10.15 18.99
CA GLN A 16 15.60 -11.61 18.96
C GLN A 16 14.66 -12.08 17.85
N THR A 17 13.53 -11.39 17.70
CA THR A 17 12.54 -11.65 16.66
C THR A 17 13.11 -11.42 15.27
N ALA A 18 13.95 -10.39 15.07
CA ALA A 18 14.65 -10.12 13.81
C ALA A 18 15.48 -11.32 13.32
N LYS A 19 16.12 -12.06 14.24
CA LYS A 19 16.90 -13.28 13.90
C LYS A 19 16.01 -14.43 13.42
N LEU A 20 14.73 -14.41 13.78
CA LEU A 20 13.75 -15.42 13.40
C LEU A 20 12.88 -14.98 12.22
N LEU A 21 13.13 -13.78 11.65
CA LEU A 21 12.29 -13.19 10.59
C LEU A 21 11.99 -14.17 9.43
N PRO A 22 12.96 -14.90 8.85
CA PRO A 22 12.66 -15.86 7.78
C PRO A 22 11.66 -16.95 8.21
N ARG A 23 11.75 -17.43 9.45
CA ARG A 23 10.85 -18.44 10.01
C ARG A 23 9.46 -17.85 10.30
N ILE A 24 9.41 -16.62 10.77
CA ILE A 24 8.17 -15.89 11.02
C ILE A 24 7.42 -15.66 9.70
N LEU A 25 8.11 -15.21 8.66
CA LEU A 25 7.52 -15.03 7.33
C LEU A 25 6.99 -16.36 6.79
N SER A 26 7.80 -17.43 6.84
CA SER A 26 7.37 -18.76 6.40
C SER A 26 6.14 -19.27 7.16
N ASN A 27 6.07 -19.07 8.48
CA ASN A 27 4.90 -19.44 9.27
C ASN A 27 3.68 -18.59 8.92
N THR A 28 3.88 -17.29 8.67
CA THR A 28 2.80 -16.38 8.24
C THR A 28 2.20 -16.85 6.92
N CYS A 29 3.03 -17.14 5.91
CA CYS A 29 2.56 -17.67 4.63
C CYS A 29 1.80 -18.99 4.79
N LEU A 30 2.28 -19.90 5.64
CA LEU A 30 1.59 -21.15 5.94
C LEU A 30 0.19 -20.88 6.55
N ARG A 31 0.09 -19.94 7.49
CA ARG A 31 -1.18 -19.59 8.14
C ARG A 31 -2.17 -18.89 7.21
N LEU A 32 -1.69 -18.11 6.24
CA LEU A 32 -2.56 -17.49 5.24
C LEU A 32 -3.27 -18.54 4.36
N ARG A 33 -2.64 -19.69 4.14
CA ARG A 33 -3.23 -20.80 3.37
C ARG A 33 -4.36 -21.53 4.10
N ASP A 34 -4.51 -21.33 5.41
CA ASP A 34 -5.63 -21.90 6.17
C ASP A 34 -6.97 -21.27 5.76
N GLY A 35 -6.97 -20.09 5.11
CA GLY A 35 -8.18 -19.44 4.57
C GLY A 35 -9.13 -18.87 5.63
N HIS A 36 -8.72 -18.83 6.89
CA HIS A 36 -9.55 -18.31 7.98
C HIS A 36 -9.37 -16.80 8.16
N ALA A 37 -10.47 -16.03 8.06
CA ALA A 37 -10.46 -14.56 8.22
C ALA A 37 -9.74 -14.09 9.49
N LYS A 38 -10.08 -14.66 10.66
CA LYS A 38 -9.43 -14.33 11.95
C LYS A 38 -7.92 -14.59 11.95
N THR A 39 -7.46 -15.56 11.18
CA THR A 39 -6.03 -15.86 11.04
C THR A 39 -5.37 -14.83 10.14
N THR A 40 -6.02 -14.43 9.04
CA THR A 40 -5.57 -13.33 8.19
C THR A 40 -5.44 -12.03 8.98
N ASP A 41 -6.43 -11.67 9.78
CA ASP A 41 -6.40 -10.46 10.61
C ASP A 41 -5.21 -10.49 11.59
N ALA A 42 -4.98 -11.64 12.24
CA ALA A 42 -3.81 -11.82 13.09
C ALA A 42 -2.48 -11.72 12.32
N CYS A 43 -2.44 -12.20 11.07
CA CYS A 43 -1.26 -12.07 10.21
C CYS A 43 -1.01 -10.60 9.83
N VAL A 44 -2.06 -9.81 9.58
CA VAL A 44 -1.94 -8.36 9.33
C VAL A 44 -1.36 -7.65 10.55
N VAL A 45 -1.85 -7.97 11.76
CA VAL A 45 -1.27 -7.45 13.02
C VAL A 45 0.20 -7.83 13.18
N LEU A 46 0.56 -9.08 12.85
CA LEU A 46 1.94 -9.53 12.89
C LEU A 46 2.82 -8.75 11.90
N VAL A 47 2.39 -8.58 10.66
CA VAL A 47 3.17 -7.83 9.65
C VAL A 47 3.30 -6.35 10.03
N SER A 48 2.25 -5.77 10.59
CA SER A 48 2.29 -4.41 11.16
C SER A 48 3.35 -4.31 12.26
N ALA A 49 3.39 -5.28 13.19
CA ALA A 49 4.39 -5.33 14.24
C ALA A 49 5.82 -5.56 13.69
N LEU A 50 5.98 -6.34 12.61
CA LEU A 50 7.26 -6.48 11.93
C LEU A 50 7.74 -5.14 11.35
N ALA A 51 6.86 -4.43 10.65
CA ALA A 51 7.15 -3.13 10.04
C ALA A 51 7.57 -2.09 11.09
N LEU A 52 6.87 -2.05 12.22
CA LEU A 52 7.09 -1.06 13.27
C LEU A 52 8.29 -1.35 14.17
N TYR A 53 8.52 -2.62 14.54
CA TYR A 53 9.46 -2.97 15.61
C TYR A 53 10.65 -3.81 15.15
N VAL A 54 10.48 -4.67 14.15
CA VAL A 54 11.52 -5.63 13.73
C VAL A 54 12.38 -5.09 12.59
N VAL A 55 11.77 -4.53 11.55
CA VAL A 55 12.49 -3.94 10.40
C VAL A 55 13.49 -2.85 10.82
N PRO A 56 13.21 -1.99 11.83
CA PRO A 56 14.19 -1.00 12.29
C PRO A 56 15.43 -1.60 12.97
N CYS A 57 15.47 -2.91 13.25
CA CYS A 57 16.60 -3.52 13.94
C CYS A 57 17.81 -3.70 13.01
N PRO A 58 19.03 -3.32 13.44
CA PRO A 58 20.25 -3.43 12.62
C PRO A 58 20.72 -4.89 12.39
N VAL A 59 20.05 -5.88 12.99
CA VAL A 59 20.42 -7.31 12.95
C VAL A 59 19.63 -8.05 11.86
N VAL A 60 18.74 -7.38 11.12
CA VAL A 60 17.96 -8.04 10.07
C VAL A 60 18.88 -8.37 8.88
N THR A 61 19.18 -9.65 8.71
CA THR A 61 19.81 -10.19 7.50
C THR A 61 18.85 -11.17 6.86
N LEU A 62 18.21 -10.77 5.77
CA LEU A 62 17.47 -11.69 4.91
C LEU A 62 18.45 -12.29 3.88
N PRO A 63 18.36 -13.60 3.56
CA PRO A 63 19.17 -14.16 2.50
C PRO A 63 18.78 -13.48 1.17
N SER A 64 19.70 -12.70 0.60
CA SER A 64 19.50 -12.10 -0.71
C SER A 64 19.48 -13.23 -1.75
N GLY A 65 18.31 -13.48 -2.33
CA GLY A 65 18.17 -14.44 -3.42
C GLY A 65 18.71 -13.91 -4.74
N GLN A 66 20.02 -13.69 -4.87
CA GLN A 66 20.71 -13.58 -6.16
C GLN A 66 22.17 -14.06 -6.03
N PRO A 67 22.58 -15.15 -6.71
CA PRO A 67 23.99 -15.47 -6.86
C PRO A 67 24.58 -14.57 -7.95
N GLY A 68 25.35 -13.53 -7.57
CA GLY A 68 26.22 -12.84 -8.53
C GLY A 68 26.49 -11.34 -8.37
N ALA A 69 25.84 -10.61 -7.45
CA ALA A 69 26.09 -9.17 -7.32
C ALA A 69 27.18 -8.85 -6.28
N SER A 70 28.23 -8.17 -6.72
CA SER A 70 29.37 -7.72 -5.90
C SER A 70 28.92 -6.72 -4.80
N PRO A 71 29.63 -6.67 -3.65
CA PRO A 71 29.21 -5.86 -2.50
C PRO A 71 29.56 -4.39 -2.71
N CYS A 72 28.62 -3.59 -3.21
CA CYS A 72 28.75 -2.14 -3.20
C CYS A 72 28.31 -1.58 -1.84
N LYS A 73 29.26 -0.99 -1.09
CA LYS A 73 29.05 -0.36 0.21
C LYS A 73 28.22 0.94 0.05
N GLN A 74 26.94 0.89 0.41
CA GLN A 74 26.16 2.06 0.85
C GLN A 74 25.44 1.67 2.14
N ARG A 75 25.97 2.12 3.28
CA ARG A 75 25.76 1.52 4.60
C ARG A 75 24.84 2.42 5.43
N GLY A 76 23.54 2.19 5.38
CA GLY A 76 22.53 2.90 6.18
C GLY A 76 21.12 2.65 5.68
N ASP A 77 20.70 3.41 4.67
CA ASP A 77 19.31 3.42 4.18
C ASP A 77 18.98 2.23 3.25
N SER A 78 19.97 1.71 2.54
CA SER A 78 19.82 0.58 1.61
C SER A 78 19.37 -0.71 2.31
N SER A 79 19.80 -0.94 3.55
CA SER A 79 19.52 -2.19 4.28
C SER A 79 18.07 -2.28 4.76
N ILE A 80 17.49 -1.15 5.17
CA ILE A 80 16.11 -1.09 5.65
C ILE A 80 15.16 -1.18 4.45
N GLN A 81 15.44 -0.45 3.37
CA GLN A 81 14.70 -0.54 2.13
C GLN A 81 14.69 -1.98 1.58
N GLN A 82 15.87 -2.62 1.48
CA GLN A 82 15.98 -4.02 1.04
C GLN A 82 15.19 -4.99 1.93
N THR A 83 15.08 -4.70 3.22
CA THR A 83 14.29 -5.50 4.16
C THR A 83 12.79 -5.37 3.86
N PHE A 84 12.29 -4.14 3.66
CA PHE A 84 10.91 -3.93 3.24
C PHE A 84 10.63 -4.61 1.90
N GLU A 85 11.51 -4.45 0.91
CA GLU A 85 11.40 -5.09 -0.40
C GLU A 85 11.36 -6.61 -0.29
N ALA A 86 12.22 -7.22 0.52
CA ALA A 86 12.26 -8.66 0.69
C ALA A 86 11.01 -9.20 1.43
N ILE A 87 10.50 -8.49 2.43
CA ILE A 87 9.22 -8.87 3.09
C ILE A 87 8.06 -8.71 2.10
N ALA A 88 8.00 -7.59 1.38
CA ALA A 88 6.96 -7.34 0.39
C ALA A 88 6.99 -8.37 -0.73
N ALA A 89 8.17 -8.75 -1.24
CA ALA A 89 8.31 -9.76 -2.28
C ALA A 89 7.75 -11.13 -1.86
N VAL A 90 7.87 -11.50 -0.58
CA VAL A 90 7.27 -12.74 -0.05
C VAL A 90 5.75 -12.68 -0.17
N PHE A 91 5.11 -11.60 0.29
CA PHE A 91 3.65 -11.48 0.23
C PHE A 91 3.12 -11.22 -1.17
N ALA A 92 3.85 -10.48 -2.02
CA ALA A 92 3.51 -10.31 -3.43
C ALA A 92 3.51 -11.65 -4.17
N ARG A 93 4.48 -12.53 -3.88
CA ARG A 93 4.49 -13.89 -4.42
C ARG A 93 3.34 -14.73 -3.87
N GLU A 94 3.07 -14.68 -2.57
CA GLU A 94 1.94 -15.43 -1.98
C GLU A 94 0.58 -14.88 -2.44
N ALA A 95 0.45 -13.61 -2.83
CA ALA A 95 -0.79 -13.07 -3.38
C ALA A 95 -1.25 -13.83 -4.64
N ASN A 96 -0.33 -14.39 -5.43
CA ASN A 96 -0.69 -15.26 -6.54
C ASN A 96 -1.27 -16.61 -6.09
N ALA A 97 -0.99 -17.07 -4.87
CA ALA A 97 -1.40 -18.37 -4.34
C ALA A 97 -2.60 -18.30 -3.38
N VAL A 98 -2.63 -17.31 -2.48
CA VAL A 98 -3.68 -17.13 -1.46
C VAL A 98 -4.52 -15.87 -1.67
N GLY A 99 -4.25 -15.13 -2.75
CA GLY A 99 -5.04 -13.96 -3.13
C GLY A 99 -5.03 -12.84 -2.09
N GLU A 100 -6.21 -12.35 -1.81
CA GLU A 100 -6.48 -11.17 -0.98
C GLU A 100 -5.88 -11.23 0.43
N ALA A 101 -5.74 -12.43 1.01
CA ALA A 101 -5.18 -12.59 2.34
C ALA A 101 -3.72 -12.11 2.41
N ALA A 102 -2.90 -12.40 1.38
CA ALA A 102 -1.53 -11.91 1.30
C ALA A 102 -1.48 -10.41 0.91
N THR A 103 -2.40 -9.93 0.07
CA THR A 103 -2.53 -8.50 -0.23
C THR A 103 -2.81 -7.69 1.03
N ARG A 104 -3.67 -8.17 1.94
CA ARG A 104 -3.89 -7.51 3.24
C ARG A 104 -2.62 -7.44 4.09
N CYS A 105 -1.77 -8.48 4.06
CA CYS A 105 -0.47 -8.43 4.74
C CYS A 105 0.47 -7.39 4.12
N LEU A 106 0.48 -7.22 2.78
CA LEU A 106 1.19 -6.11 2.14
C LEU A 106 0.66 -4.75 2.61
N CYS A 107 -0.66 -4.61 2.75
CA CYS A 107 -1.26 -3.40 3.27
C CYS A 107 -0.82 -3.13 4.72
N GLY A 108 -0.78 -4.16 5.59
CA GLY A 108 -0.26 -4.02 6.96
C GLY A 108 1.24 -3.68 7.04
N LEU A 109 2.02 -3.97 5.99
CA LEU A 109 3.42 -3.51 5.89
C LEU A 109 3.50 -2.01 5.59
N LEU A 110 2.59 -1.51 4.74
CA LEU A 110 2.52 -0.10 4.33
C LEU A 110 1.91 0.77 5.42
N HIS A 111 0.72 0.40 5.86
CA HIS A 111 -0.10 1.10 6.84
C HIS A 111 -0.29 0.19 8.06
N PRO A 112 0.66 0.21 9.01
CA PRO A 112 0.64 -0.68 10.16
C PRO A 112 -0.50 -0.32 11.10
N VAL A 113 -1.17 -1.35 11.63
CA VAL A 113 -2.16 -1.24 12.69
C VAL A 113 -1.55 -1.60 14.05
N ASP A 114 -2.18 -1.10 15.12
CA ASP A 114 -1.89 -1.52 16.48
C ASP A 114 -2.35 -2.96 16.75
N PHE A 115 -2.02 -3.47 17.93
CA PHE A 115 -2.24 -4.87 18.29
C PHE A 115 -3.72 -5.30 18.32
N ASP A 116 -4.64 -4.34 18.42
CA ASP A 116 -6.09 -4.58 18.31
C ASP A 116 -6.56 -4.84 16.87
N GLY A 117 -5.66 -4.65 15.88
CA GLY A 117 -5.93 -4.89 14.46
C GLY A 117 -6.74 -3.81 13.77
N VAL A 118 -7.05 -2.71 14.47
CA VAL A 118 -7.95 -1.66 13.96
C VAL A 118 -7.38 -0.27 14.22
N SER A 119 -6.79 -0.04 15.39
CA SER A 119 -6.29 1.28 15.74
C SER A 119 -5.02 1.61 14.96
N VAL A 120 -4.87 2.88 14.67
CA VAL A 120 -3.67 3.41 14.02
C VAL A 120 -2.67 3.83 15.10
N PRO A 121 -1.37 3.53 14.92
CA PRO A 121 -0.34 3.94 15.85
C PRO A 121 -0.32 5.45 16.15
N GLY A 122 0.28 5.81 17.29
CA GLY A 122 0.43 7.20 17.70
C GLY A 122 1.27 8.05 16.72
N PRO A 123 1.15 9.39 16.76
CA PRO A 123 1.78 10.30 15.79
C PRO A 123 3.29 10.09 15.59
N SER A 124 4.04 9.90 16.68
CA SER A 124 5.49 9.66 16.63
C SER A 124 5.86 8.34 15.94
N THR A 125 5.07 7.30 16.14
CA THR A 125 5.25 5.98 15.51
C THR A 125 4.96 6.06 14.01
N VAL A 126 3.87 6.74 13.63
CA VAL A 126 3.49 6.96 12.22
C VAL A 126 4.58 7.75 11.51
N LEU A 127 5.07 8.85 12.10
CA LEU A 127 6.16 9.64 11.52
C LEU A 127 7.41 8.79 11.29
N ALA A 128 7.84 8.06 12.33
CA ALA A 128 9.04 7.25 12.26
C ALA A 128 8.90 6.14 11.21
N HIS A 129 7.72 5.54 11.05
CA HIS A 129 7.44 4.57 10.00
C HIS A 129 7.46 5.21 8.60
N ALA A 130 6.74 6.31 8.41
CA ALA A 130 6.71 7.06 7.16
C ALA A 130 8.12 7.47 6.70
N THR A 131 8.95 7.98 7.60
CA THR A 131 10.35 8.34 7.32
C THR A 131 11.23 7.13 6.99
N ARG A 132 10.91 5.92 7.44
CA ARG A 132 11.68 4.72 7.07
C ARG A 132 11.23 4.10 5.76
N ILE A 133 9.92 4.07 5.53
CA ILE A 133 9.34 3.35 4.41
C ILE A 133 9.34 4.17 3.11
N HIS A 134 9.50 5.50 3.17
CA HIS A 134 9.34 6.36 2.00
C HIS A 134 10.15 5.97 0.73
N PRO A 135 11.39 5.40 0.78
CA PRO A 135 12.10 4.99 -0.43
C PRO A 135 11.46 3.75 -1.07
N PHE A 136 11.11 2.76 -0.24
CA PHE A 136 10.35 1.57 -0.67
C PHE A 136 8.96 1.95 -1.18
N PHE A 137 8.27 2.84 -0.47
CA PHE A 137 6.94 3.33 -0.81
C PHE A 137 6.92 3.94 -2.21
N LYS A 138 7.90 4.79 -2.53
CA LYS A 138 8.01 5.42 -3.86
C LYS A 138 8.08 4.37 -4.97
N ASN A 139 8.95 3.36 -4.81
CA ASN A 139 9.11 2.30 -5.81
C ASN A 139 7.86 1.42 -5.90
N LEU A 140 7.28 1.04 -4.76
CA LEU A 140 6.06 0.23 -4.73
C LEU A 140 4.90 0.94 -5.43
N LEU A 141 4.75 2.25 -5.22
CA LEU A 141 3.71 3.03 -5.86
C LEU A 141 3.86 3.00 -7.38
N ALA A 142 5.06 3.30 -7.89
CA ALA A 142 5.37 3.21 -9.31
C ALA A 142 5.10 1.80 -9.87
N ASP A 143 5.67 0.76 -9.25
CA ASP A 143 5.49 -0.64 -9.66
C ASP A 143 4.03 -1.11 -9.62
N THR A 144 3.20 -0.52 -8.75
CA THR A 144 1.78 -0.84 -8.64
C THR A 144 0.99 -0.17 -9.75
N VAL A 145 1.30 1.08 -10.07
CA VAL A 145 0.65 1.86 -11.14
C VAL A 145 1.06 1.32 -12.51
N ASP A 146 2.32 0.96 -12.72
CA ASP A 146 2.82 0.36 -13.97
C ASP A 146 2.12 -0.96 -14.33
N LYS A 147 1.56 -1.68 -13.35
CA LYS A 147 0.76 -2.90 -13.59
C LYS A 147 -0.67 -2.60 -14.03
N LEU A 148 -1.16 -1.40 -13.75
CA LEU A 148 -2.47 -0.92 -14.15
C LEU A 148 -2.41 -0.24 -15.52
N ASP A 149 -1.36 0.56 -15.74
CA ASP A 149 -1.22 1.41 -16.91
C ASP A 149 -1.23 0.59 -18.22
N GLY A 150 -2.20 0.87 -19.08
CA GLY A 150 -2.41 0.16 -20.36
C GLY A 150 -2.78 -1.32 -20.23
N SER A 151 -3.05 -1.83 -19.03
CA SER A 151 -3.34 -3.25 -18.80
C SER A 151 -4.83 -3.56 -18.99
N THR A 152 -5.12 -4.62 -19.74
CA THR A 152 -6.50 -5.13 -19.93
C THR A 152 -6.87 -6.26 -18.97
N MET A 153 -5.95 -6.63 -18.07
CA MET A 153 -6.11 -7.73 -17.12
C MET A 153 -6.89 -7.28 -15.87
N PHE A 154 -8.09 -6.75 -16.04
CA PHE A 154 -8.89 -6.12 -14.97
C PHE A 154 -9.11 -6.99 -13.72
N ALA A 155 -9.07 -8.32 -13.85
CA ALA A 155 -9.15 -9.25 -12.71
C ALA A 155 -8.02 -9.06 -11.68
N THR A 156 -6.89 -8.46 -12.07
CA THR A 156 -5.76 -8.18 -11.18
C THR A 156 -5.82 -6.79 -10.54
N PHE A 157 -6.75 -5.92 -10.97
CA PHE A 157 -6.80 -4.53 -10.51
C PHE A 157 -7.29 -4.42 -9.07
N SER A 158 -8.25 -5.27 -8.68
CA SER A 158 -8.85 -5.24 -7.34
C SER A 158 -7.82 -5.31 -6.18
N PRO A 159 -6.84 -6.23 -6.17
CA PRO A 159 -5.78 -6.21 -5.15
C PRO A 159 -4.80 -5.04 -5.31
N LEU A 160 -4.55 -4.53 -6.52
CA LEU A 160 -3.67 -3.37 -6.74
C LEU A 160 -4.33 -2.09 -6.20
N PHE A 161 -5.63 -1.90 -6.41
CA PHE A 161 -6.39 -0.82 -5.79
C PHE A 161 -6.33 -0.90 -4.27
N LEU A 162 -6.45 -2.09 -3.67
CA LEU A 162 -6.31 -2.24 -2.22
C LEU A 162 -4.92 -1.79 -1.70
N VAL A 163 -3.85 -2.05 -2.44
CA VAL A 163 -2.50 -1.57 -2.11
C VAL A 163 -2.42 -0.04 -2.23
N LEU A 164 -2.96 0.55 -3.29
CA LEU A 164 -2.99 2.00 -3.49
C LEU A 164 -3.82 2.71 -2.41
N GLN A 165 -4.94 2.11 -2.00
CA GLN A 165 -5.78 2.58 -0.90
C GLN A 165 -4.98 2.65 0.42
N SER A 166 -4.28 1.56 0.76
CA SER A 166 -3.44 1.50 1.96
C SER A 166 -2.28 2.51 1.90
N ALA A 167 -1.69 2.71 0.72
CA ALA A 167 -0.66 3.72 0.50
C ALA A 167 -1.21 5.16 0.69
N CYS A 168 -2.41 5.45 0.19
CA CYS A 168 -3.09 6.72 0.39
C CYS A 168 -3.37 6.99 1.88
N GLN A 169 -3.83 5.97 2.61
CA GLN A 169 -4.09 6.06 4.06
C GLN A 169 -2.83 6.40 4.84
N LEU A 170 -1.71 5.73 4.56
CA LEU A 170 -0.42 6.06 5.19
C LEU A 170 -0.01 7.51 4.90
N ALA A 171 -0.13 7.95 3.64
CA ALA A 171 0.25 9.31 3.25
C ALA A 171 -0.61 10.35 3.98
N ARG A 172 -1.92 10.13 4.06
CA ARG A 172 -2.87 10.96 4.83
C ARG A 172 -2.49 11.06 6.29
N GLU A 173 -2.29 9.93 6.96
CA GLU A 173 -2.00 9.92 8.39
C GLU A 173 -0.63 10.50 8.73
N ALA A 174 0.37 10.23 7.90
CA ALA A 174 1.71 10.81 8.06
C ALA A 174 1.66 12.34 8.01
N HIS A 175 0.73 12.89 7.23
CA HIS A 175 0.48 14.31 7.24
C HIS A 175 -0.39 14.80 8.39
N GLU A 176 -1.60 14.27 8.55
CA GLU A 176 -2.55 14.77 9.55
C GLU A 176 -1.96 14.68 10.97
N LYS A 177 -1.19 13.62 11.25
CA LYS A 177 -0.63 13.38 12.58
C LYS A 177 0.79 13.92 12.75
N ALA A 178 1.57 14.03 11.68
CA ALA A 178 3.00 14.31 11.78
C ALA A 178 3.56 15.30 10.75
N SER A 179 2.71 15.94 9.96
CA SER A 179 3.07 16.93 8.94
C SER A 179 4.10 16.43 7.90
N PHE A 180 4.15 15.11 7.68
CA PHE A 180 5.09 14.50 6.73
C PHE A 180 4.49 14.42 5.32
N VAL A 181 4.89 15.37 4.47
CA VAL A 181 4.27 15.60 3.15
C VAL A 181 4.82 14.74 2.01
N GLN A 182 5.99 14.14 2.18
CA GLN A 182 6.74 13.52 1.09
C GLN A 182 6.00 12.33 0.45
N LEU A 183 5.26 11.55 1.25
CA LEU A 183 4.51 10.39 0.73
C LEU A 183 3.40 10.82 -0.25
N GLY A 184 2.68 11.90 0.08
CA GLY A 184 1.68 12.47 -0.81
C GLY A 184 2.29 12.96 -2.12
N GLY A 185 3.50 13.53 -2.06
CA GLY A 185 4.24 14.01 -3.23
C GLY A 185 4.54 12.93 -4.26
N TYR A 186 4.70 11.68 -3.84
CA TYR A 186 4.94 10.56 -4.76
C TYR A 186 3.73 10.16 -5.58
N PHE A 187 2.51 10.53 -5.19
CA PHE A 187 1.31 10.25 -5.98
C PHE A 187 1.18 11.13 -7.21
N ALA A 188 1.71 12.37 -7.19
CA ALA A 188 1.52 13.36 -8.26
C ALA A 188 1.68 12.81 -9.69
N PRO A 189 2.79 12.11 -10.05
CA PRO A 189 2.98 11.62 -11.41
C PRO A 189 2.03 10.48 -11.81
N HIS A 190 1.28 9.90 -10.87
CA HIS A 190 0.47 8.71 -11.08
C HIS A 190 -1.04 8.95 -11.02
N ILE A 191 -1.50 10.17 -10.66
CA ILE A 191 -2.92 10.45 -10.44
C ILE A 191 -3.76 10.18 -11.69
N ALA A 192 -3.27 10.60 -12.86
CA ALA A 192 -3.95 10.37 -14.13
C ALA A 192 -4.11 8.87 -14.42
N SER A 193 -3.01 8.11 -14.40
CA SER A 193 -3.04 6.66 -14.64
C SER A 193 -3.90 5.90 -13.62
N ILE A 194 -3.91 6.31 -12.36
CA ILE A 194 -4.78 5.70 -11.34
C ILE A 194 -6.25 5.99 -11.65
N TYR A 195 -6.59 7.23 -12.02
CA TYR A 195 -7.95 7.60 -12.41
C TYR A 195 -8.41 6.82 -13.65
N GLU A 196 -7.59 6.78 -14.69
CA GLU A 196 -7.88 6.04 -15.93
C GLU A 196 -8.08 4.55 -15.64
N ALA A 197 -7.22 3.93 -14.83
CA ALA A 197 -7.39 2.53 -14.44
C ALA A 197 -8.71 2.27 -13.68
N ILE A 198 -9.14 3.22 -12.84
CA ILE A 198 -10.44 3.14 -12.15
C ILE A 198 -11.55 3.24 -13.19
N GLU A 199 -11.53 4.23 -14.06
CA GLU A 199 -12.52 4.42 -15.12
C GLU A 199 -12.63 3.18 -16.03
N ASP A 200 -11.50 2.66 -16.51
CA ASP A 200 -11.42 1.45 -17.32
C ASP A 200 -12.01 0.24 -16.59
N SER A 201 -11.82 0.13 -15.28
CA SER A 201 -12.42 -0.95 -14.47
C SER A 201 -13.96 -0.88 -14.45
N PHE A 202 -14.54 0.32 -14.54
CA PHE A 202 -16.00 0.50 -14.64
C PHE A 202 -16.51 0.25 -16.05
N GLN A 203 -15.81 0.74 -17.07
CA GLN A 203 -16.23 0.65 -18.47
C GLN A 203 -16.00 -0.74 -19.07
N CYS A 204 -14.79 -1.29 -18.87
CA CYS A 204 -14.29 -2.48 -19.54
C CYS A 204 -14.13 -3.70 -18.61
N GLY A 205 -14.14 -3.48 -17.29
CA GLY A 205 -14.00 -4.55 -16.30
C GLY A 205 -15.17 -5.55 -16.26
N PRO A 206 -14.94 -6.77 -15.74
CA PRO A 206 -15.99 -7.79 -15.59
C PRO A 206 -17.18 -7.26 -14.77
N ARG A 207 -18.40 -7.37 -15.31
CA ARG A 207 -19.61 -6.80 -14.69
C ARG A 207 -19.91 -7.36 -13.30
N GLU A 208 -19.64 -8.64 -13.09
CA GLU A 208 -19.92 -9.36 -11.85
C GLU A 208 -18.86 -9.11 -10.75
N ASP A 209 -17.73 -8.49 -11.08
CA ASP A 209 -16.69 -8.15 -10.10
C ASP A 209 -17.05 -6.85 -9.36
N TRP A 210 -18.05 -6.96 -8.50
CA TRP A 210 -18.49 -5.85 -7.65
C TRP A 210 -17.37 -5.36 -6.72
N MET A 211 -16.42 -6.25 -6.36
CA MET A 211 -15.35 -5.91 -5.43
C MET A 211 -14.31 -5.01 -6.08
N LEU A 212 -13.94 -5.29 -7.34
CA LEU A 212 -13.11 -4.39 -8.15
C LEU A 212 -13.69 -2.97 -8.18
N ARG A 213 -14.97 -2.84 -8.53
CA ARG A 213 -15.66 -1.55 -8.62
C ARG A 213 -15.77 -0.83 -7.29
N LYS A 214 -16.12 -1.56 -6.22
CA LYS A 214 -16.15 -1.00 -4.87
C LYS A 214 -14.78 -0.42 -4.48
N ARG A 215 -13.69 -1.16 -4.71
CA ARG A 215 -12.34 -0.68 -4.40
C ARG A 215 -11.91 0.49 -5.27
N GLY A 216 -12.24 0.46 -6.56
CA GLY A 216 -12.02 1.59 -7.45
C GLY A 216 -12.71 2.86 -6.95
N MET A 217 -13.98 2.74 -6.53
CA MET A 217 -14.74 3.86 -5.97
C MET A 217 -14.20 4.36 -4.63
N GLU A 218 -13.84 3.46 -3.72
CA GLU A 218 -13.22 3.81 -2.44
C GLU A 218 -11.87 4.51 -2.65
N LEU A 219 -11.06 4.04 -3.61
CA LEU A 219 -9.79 4.66 -3.97
C LEU A 219 -10.01 6.06 -4.56
N LEU A 220 -10.94 6.19 -5.52
CA LEU A 220 -11.30 7.48 -6.11
C LEU A 220 -11.78 8.47 -5.03
N THR A 221 -12.63 8.01 -4.12
CA THR A 221 -13.14 8.83 -3.00
C THR A 221 -11.99 9.33 -2.13
N MET A 222 -11.03 8.46 -1.79
CA MET A 222 -9.84 8.88 -1.03
C MET A 222 -8.95 9.83 -1.81
N LEU A 223 -8.74 9.62 -3.12
CA LEU A 223 -7.95 10.53 -3.94
C LEU A 223 -8.59 11.92 -4.01
N LEU A 224 -9.91 11.99 -4.18
CA LEU A 224 -10.65 13.25 -4.18
C LEU A 224 -10.61 13.93 -2.82
N ASP A 225 -10.84 13.19 -1.72
CA ASP A 225 -10.77 13.75 -0.36
C ASP A 225 -9.37 14.30 -0.04
N ILE A 226 -8.32 13.51 -0.31
CA ILE A 226 -6.94 13.85 0.05
C ILE A 226 -6.37 14.93 -0.87
N PHE A 227 -6.63 14.86 -2.18
CA PHE A 227 -5.91 15.67 -3.18
C PHE A 227 -6.76 16.74 -3.89
N ALA A 228 -8.08 16.70 -3.83
CA ALA A 228 -8.93 17.65 -4.56
C ALA A 228 -9.80 18.52 -3.65
N LEU A 229 -10.35 17.95 -2.58
CA LEU A 229 -11.37 18.59 -1.73
C LEU A 229 -10.80 19.28 -0.49
N GLN A 230 -9.66 18.81 0.04
CA GLN A 230 -9.02 19.49 1.14
C GLN A 230 -8.24 20.71 0.65
N ASP A 231 -8.59 21.90 1.17
CA ASP A 231 -7.83 23.16 1.01
C ASP A 231 -6.48 23.14 1.78
N ALA A 232 -5.98 21.96 2.11
CA ALA A 232 -4.86 21.78 3.00
C ALA A 232 -3.54 21.87 2.21
N ALA A 233 -2.68 22.80 2.62
CA ALA A 233 -1.46 23.26 1.93
C ALA A 233 -0.29 22.26 1.88
N TRP A 234 -0.54 20.95 1.95
CA TRP A 234 0.49 19.98 2.32
C TRP A 234 0.98 19.08 1.20
N CYS A 235 0.59 19.32 -0.05
CA CYS A 235 1.22 18.64 -1.16
C CYS A 235 1.25 19.51 -2.43
N VAL A 236 2.41 19.62 -3.07
CA VAL A 236 2.52 20.17 -4.45
C VAL A 236 1.74 19.26 -5.44
N ALA A 237 1.53 17.99 -5.09
CA ALA A 237 0.66 17.09 -5.85
C ALA A 237 -0.81 17.50 -5.81
N VAL A 238 -1.28 18.22 -4.77
CA VAL A 238 -2.68 18.68 -4.66
C VAL A 238 -2.99 19.61 -5.81
N ASP A 239 -2.10 20.55 -6.16
CA ASP A 239 -2.35 21.47 -7.28
C ASP A 239 -2.47 20.70 -8.60
N VAL A 240 -1.52 19.79 -8.89
CA VAL A 240 -1.55 18.93 -10.10
C VAL A 240 -2.80 18.03 -10.12
N ALA A 241 -3.14 17.42 -8.99
CA ALA A 241 -4.32 16.58 -8.84
C ALA A 241 -5.61 17.37 -9.05
N LYS A 242 -5.70 18.54 -8.42
CA LYS A 242 -6.86 19.41 -8.45
C LYS A 242 -7.08 19.95 -9.85
N GLU A 243 -6.04 20.42 -10.53
CA GLU A 243 -6.09 20.79 -11.95
C GLU A 243 -6.57 19.61 -12.81
N TYR A 244 -6.00 18.43 -12.61
CA TYR A 244 -6.41 17.23 -13.34
C TYR A 244 -7.89 16.89 -13.11
N PHE A 245 -8.33 16.74 -11.85
CA PHE A 245 -9.72 16.41 -11.53
C PHE A 245 -10.71 17.49 -11.97
N GLN A 246 -10.35 18.77 -11.88
CA GLN A 246 -11.16 19.86 -12.41
C GLN A 246 -11.30 19.77 -13.93
N SER A 247 -10.21 19.45 -14.64
CA SER A 247 -10.26 19.26 -16.10
C SER A 247 -11.17 18.11 -16.50
N GLN A 248 -11.16 17.00 -15.75
CA GLN A 248 -12.04 15.86 -16.00
C GLN A 248 -13.50 16.21 -15.69
N LEU A 249 -13.78 16.93 -14.61
CA LEU A 249 -15.13 17.39 -14.28
C LEU A 249 -15.73 18.26 -15.40
N VAL A 250 -14.95 19.22 -15.92
CA VAL A 250 -15.38 20.08 -17.03
C VAL A 250 -15.64 19.26 -18.29
N ARG A 251 -14.77 18.29 -18.60
CA ARG A 251 -14.95 17.38 -19.74
C ARG A 251 -16.23 16.55 -19.62
N SER A 252 -16.46 15.92 -18.47
CA SER A 252 -17.66 15.13 -18.22
C SER A 252 -18.95 15.95 -18.30
N LEU A 253 -18.93 17.20 -17.82
CA LEU A 253 -20.06 18.12 -17.95
C LEU A 253 -20.34 18.49 -19.41
N HIS A 254 -19.28 18.76 -20.19
CA HIS A 254 -19.43 19.07 -21.60
C HIS A 254 -19.98 17.87 -22.40
N ASP A 255 -19.50 16.66 -22.12
CA ASP A 255 -19.98 15.43 -22.76
C ASP A 255 -21.46 15.16 -22.41
N LEU A 256 -21.88 15.50 -21.19
CA LEU A 256 -23.29 15.40 -20.78
C LEU A 256 -24.19 16.38 -21.55
N ASP A 257 -23.76 17.63 -21.70
CA ASP A 257 -24.50 18.66 -22.43
C ASP A 257 -24.66 18.29 -23.92
N VAL A 258 -23.61 17.71 -24.53
CA VAL A 258 -23.65 17.21 -25.91
C VAL A 258 -24.61 16.03 -26.04
N GLN A 259 -24.59 15.07 -25.11
CA GLN A 259 -25.51 13.93 -25.13
C GLN A 259 -26.98 14.36 -24.96
N ILE A 260 -27.27 15.36 -24.15
CA ILE A 260 -28.62 15.91 -23.98
C ILE A 260 -29.11 16.59 -25.26
N LEU A 261 -28.22 17.30 -25.96
CA LEU A 261 -28.53 17.96 -27.24
C LEU A 261 -28.75 16.96 -28.38
N ASP A 262 -28.02 15.85 -28.42
CA ASP A 262 -28.21 14.80 -29.43
C ASP A 262 -29.43 13.89 -29.17
N SER A 263 -29.98 13.94 -27.95
CA SER A 263 -31.16 13.15 -27.54
C SER A 263 -32.50 13.91 -27.66
N ALA A 264 -32.47 15.19 -28.06
CA ALA A 264 -33.61 16.10 -28.19
C ALA A 264 -33.99 16.32 -29.67
#